data_AF-A0A5N5ZET0-F1
#
_entry.id   AF-A0A5N5ZET0-F1
#
_cell.length_a   1.000
_cell.length_b   1.000
_cell.length_c   1.000
_cell.angle_alpha   90.00
_cell.angle_beta   90.00
_cell.angle_gamma   90.00
#
_symmetry.space_group_name_H-M   'P 1'
#
loop_
_entity.id
_entity.type
_entity.pdbx_description
1 polymer ?
#
loop_
_entity_poly.entity_id
_entity_poly.type
_entity_poly.pdbx_seq_one_letter_code
_entity_poly.pdbx_strand_id
1 'polypeptide(L)'
;MKHLTKILILTFLSTYLISCDSEEISTNNAIKSFDYSLFNSFKEKSIWIEFPSEINKMNTILEKNRAITKHIDNELGTSLNLTSEAVEDARYTSQEIIQIGLNEGFFQNHDEYLITNLENDFQNLDFETGISNYERNVLYLNLDNTTFEKYNVWANVLKIINSEDSSIFGAKSQKGCFTSILAYSGATVAVGLACTPNPTTPASCPLAISLKALAYYNMIDAFKD
;
A
#
# COMPACT_ATOMS: atom_id res chain seq x y z
N MET A 1 -49.12 -3.24 -57.58
CA MET A 1 -48.94 -4.60 -57.04
C MET A 1 -47.44 -4.91 -56.97
N LYS A 2 -46.83 -4.74 -55.79
CA LYS A 2 -45.74 -5.56 -55.25
C LYS A 2 -45.47 -5.08 -53.82
N HIS A 3 -45.45 -6.06 -52.92
CA HIS A 3 -45.39 -6.02 -51.47
C HIS A 3 -44.12 -5.32 -50.96
N LEU A 4 -44.17 -4.47 -49.92
CA LEU A 4 -44.32 -4.79 -48.50
C LEU A 4 -43.10 -5.55 -47.93
N THR A 5 -42.14 -4.81 -47.34
CA THR A 5 -41.39 -5.32 -46.19
C THR A 5 -40.89 -4.13 -45.34
N LYS A 6 -41.44 -4.06 -44.13
CA LYS A 6 -41.00 -3.22 -43.01
C LYS A 6 -39.84 -3.93 -42.33
N ILE A 7 -38.78 -3.23 -41.95
CA ILE A 7 -38.14 -3.40 -40.63
C ILE A 7 -37.73 -2.01 -40.16
N LEU A 8 -38.48 -1.50 -39.18
CA LEU A 8 -38.22 -0.28 -38.44
C LEU A 8 -37.17 -0.64 -37.38
N ILE A 9 -35.95 -0.13 -37.50
CA ILE A 9 -34.95 -0.26 -36.43
C ILE A 9 -35.36 0.71 -35.33
N LEU A 10 -35.99 0.15 -34.29
CA LEU A 10 -36.39 0.85 -33.09
C LEU A 10 -35.12 1.16 -32.29
N THR A 11 -34.71 2.43 -32.31
CA THR A 11 -33.75 3.00 -31.37
C THR A 11 -34.29 2.90 -29.96
N PHE A 12 -33.79 1.94 -29.17
CA PHE A 12 -34.00 1.84 -27.74
C PHE A 12 -32.65 2.03 -27.05
N LEU A 13 -32.16 3.27 -27.08
CA LEU A 13 -30.97 3.69 -26.34
C LEU A 13 -31.28 5.03 -25.66
N SER A 14 -32.11 4.96 -24.64
CA SER A 14 -32.33 6.05 -23.70
C SER A 14 -32.53 5.47 -22.30
N THR A 15 -31.86 6.11 -21.35
CA THR A 15 -31.98 5.99 -19.89
C THR A 15 -31.35 4.76 -19.21
N TYR A 16 -30.04 4.57 -19.39
CA TYR A 16 -29.21 4.36 -18.19
C TYR A 16 -28.91 5.73 -17.60
N LEU A 17 -29.84 6.17 -16.76
CA LEU A 17 -29.61 7.21 -15.78
C LEU A 17 -28.47 6.72 -14.90
N ILE A 18 -27.26 7.24 -15.12
CA ILE A 18 -26.24 7.27 -14.09
C ILE A 18 -26.85 8.15 -13.00
N SER A 19 -27.42 7.50 -11.98
CA SER A 19 -27.63 8.13 -10.69
C SER A 19 -26.25 8.47 -10.17
N CYS A 20 -25.77 9.67 -10.48
CA CYS A 20 -24.94 10.38 -9.53
C CYS A 20 -25.88 10.64 -8.35
N ASP A 21 -25.92 9.71 -7.40
CA ASP A 21 -26.12 10.14 -6.02
C ASP A 21 -25.00 11.14 -5.78
N SER A 22 -25.36 12.43 -5.81
CA SER A 22 -24.59 13.41 -5.09
C SER A 22 -24.63 12.90 -3.65
N GLU A 23 -23.54 12.27 -3.21
CA GLU A 23 -23.30 12.04 -1.79
C GLU A 23 -23.60 13.38 -1.11
N GLU A 24 -24.68 13.41 -0.33
CA GLU A 24 -24.85 14.46 0.64
C GLU A 24 -23.54 14.50 1.40
N ILE A 25 -22.84 15.64 1.32
CA ILE A 25 -21.71 15.93 2.20
C ILE A 25 -22.33 15.99 3.60
N SER A 26 -22.44 14.81 4.19
CA SER A 26 -22.79 14.59 5.56
C SER A 26 -21.66 15.21 6.35
N THR A 27 -21.88 16.41 6.84
CA THR A 27 -21.09 17.04 7.92
C THR A 27 -21.34 16.33 9.26
N ASN A 28 -21.64 15.04 9.23
CA ASN A 28 -21.46 14.20 10.39
C ASN A 28 -19.96 14.06 10.57
N ASN A 29 -19.44 14.61 11.67
CA ASN A 29 -18.17 14.21 12.25
C ASN A 29 -18.24 12.71 12.60
N ALA A 30 -18.25 11.84 11.58
CA ALA A 30 -18.09 10.43 11.75
C ALA A 30 -16.74 10.26 12.45
N ILE A 31 -16.78 9.74 13.67
CA ILE A 31 -15.57 9.47 14.44
C ILE A 31 -14.74 8.52 13.58
N LYS A 32 -13.59 9.00 13.11
CA LYS A 32 -12.67 8.20 12.32
C LYS A 32 -12.12 7.10 13.21
N SER A 33 -12.08 5.89 12.68
CA SER A 33 -11.51 4.73 13.34
C SER A 33 -10.76 3.91 12.31
N PHE A 34 -9.69 3.27 12.74
CA PHE A 34 -8.97 2.32 11.91
C PHE A 34 -9.85 1.09 11.65
N ASP A 35 -9.90 0.65 10.40
CA ASP A 35 -10.61 -0.54 9.98
C ASP A 35 -9.61 -1.60 9.51
N TYR A 36 -9.58 -2.72 10.24
CA TYR A 36 -8.73 -3.87 9.95
C TYR A 36 -9.42 -4.98 9.17
N SER A 37 -10.56 -4.71 8.54
CA SER A 37 -11.27 -5.64 7.67
C SER A 37 -10.35 -6.24 6.59
N LEU A 38 -9.50 -5.41 6.00
CA LEU A 38 -8.50 -5.79 5.02
C LEU A 38 -7.50 -6.81 5.60
N PHE A 39 -6.81 -6.47 6.69
CA PHE A 39 -5.92 -7.40 7.38
C PHE A 39 -6.64 -8.71 7.77
N ASN A 40 -7.83 -8.61 8.34
CA ASN A 40 -8.62 -9.78 8.75
C ASN A 40 -8.99 -10.70 7.58
N SER A 41 -9.20 -10.14 6.38
CA SER A 41 -9.50 -10.92 5.17
C SER A 41 -8.31 -11.73 4.63
N PHE A 42 -7.09 -11.36 5.06
CA PHE A 42 -5.84 -11.94 4.59
C PHE A 42 -5.09 -12.75 5.63
N LYS A 43 -5.20 -12.45 6.93
CA LYS A 43 -4.42 -13.12 7.98
C LYS A 43 -4.56 -14.66 8.03
N GLU A 44 -5.63 -15.21 7.46
CA GLU A 44 -5.86 -16.67 7.37
C GLU A 44 -5.43 -17.27 6.03
N LYS A 45 -5.08 -16.43 5.05
CA LYS A 45 -4.59 -16.83 3.73
C LYS A 45 -3.08 -16.62 3.74
N SER A 46 -2.31 -17.68 3.57
CA SER A 46 -0.88 -17.49 3.31
C SER A 46 -0.74 -16.77 1.97
N ILE A 47 -0.13 -15.59 2.00
CA ILE A 47 0.10 -14.79 0.79
C ILE A 47 1.51 -15.13 0.28
N TRP A 48 1.67 -16.34 -0.27
CA TRP A 48 2.94 -16.75 -0.87
C TRP A 48 2.93 -16.48 -2.38
N ILE A 49 3.82 -15.60 -2.83
CA ILE A 49 4.13 -15.43 -4.26
C ILE A 49 5.54 -15.98 -4.49
N GLU A 50 5.62 -17.05 -5.28
CA GLU A 50 6.90 -17.61 -5.70
C GLU A 50 7.52 -16.74 -6.79
N PHE A 51 8.69 -16.15 -6.51
CA PHE A 51 9.38 -15.33 -7.50
C PHE A 51 10.14 -16.19 -8.53
N PRO A 52 9.99 -15.91 -9.84
CA PRO A 52 10.76 -16.58 -10.88
C PRO A 52 12.28 -16.50 -10.64
N SER A 53 13.00 -17.59 -10.92
CA SER A 53 14.45 -17.68 -10.68
C SER A 53 15.25 -16.61 -11.43
N GLU A 54 14.71 -16.11 -12.54
CA GLU A 54 15.26 -15.06 -13.39
C GLU A 54 15.37 -13.73 -12.64
N ILE A 55 14.44 -13.43 -11.75
CA ILE A 55 14.47 -12.22 -10.91
C ILE A 55 15.69 -12.24 -9.99
N ASN A 56 16.03 -13.41 -9.44
CA ASN A 56 17.20 -13.57 -8.57
C ASN A 56 18.54 -13.48 -9.32
N LYS A 57 18.53 -13.62 -10.65
CA LYS A 57 19.72 -13.51 -11.51
C LYS A 57 19.97 -12.08 -12.02
N MET A 58 19.11 -11.13 -11.68
CA MET A 58 19.25 -9.74 -12.13
C MET A 58 20.46 -9.06 -11.45
N ASN A 59 21.16 -8.22 -12.21
CA ASN A 59 22.45 -7.66 -11.80
C ASN A 59 22.33 -6.46 -10.87
N THR A 60 21.19 -5.77 -10.90
CA THR A 60 20.97 -4.56 -10.10
C THR A 60 19.74 -4.68 -9.21
N ILE A 61 19.82 -4.03 -8.04
CA ILE A 61 18.71 -3.92 -7.07
C ILE A 61 17.47 -3.30 -7.73
N LEU A 62 17.67 -2.25 -8.54
CA LEU A 62 16.61 -1.54 -9.23
C LEU A 62 15.87 -2.46 -10.23
N GLU A 63 16.60 -3.21 -11.07
CA GLU A 63 16.00 -4.18 -12.00
C GLU A 63 15.22 -5.25 -11.24
N LYS A 64 15.80 -5.78 -10.16
CA LYS A 64 15.17 -6.79 -9.31
C LYS A 64 13.86 -6.28 -8.70
N ASN A 65 13.88 -5.10 -8.09
CA ASN A 65 12.69 -4.49 -7.46
C ASN A 65 11.58 -4.19 -8.49
N ARG A 66 11.94 -3.70 -9.69
CA ARG A 66 10.98 -3.50 -10.78
C ARG A 66 10.37 -4.82 -11.27
N ALA A 67 11.18 -5.87 -11.40
CA ALA A 67 10.70 -7.19 -11.81
C ALA A 67 9.78 -7.83 -10.77
N ILE A 68 10.12 -7.70 -9.48
CA ILE A 68 9.27 -8.10 -8.35
C ILE A 68 7.93 -7.37 -8.40
N THR A 69 7.96 -6.05 -8.54
CA THR A 69 6.74 -5.22 -8.61
C THR A 69 5.85 -5.68 -9.76
N LYS A 70 6.43 -5.83 -10.96
CA LYS A 70 5.69 -6.29 -12.14
C LYS A 70 5.12 -7.69 -11.96
N HIS A 71 5.84 -8.59 -11.30
CA HIS A 71 5.36 -9.94 -11.03
C HIS A 71 4.15 -9.91 -10.08
N ILE A 72 4.26 -9.19 -8.96
CA ILE A 72 3.16 -8.99 -8.01
C ILE A 72 1.94 -8.37 -8.71
N ASP A 73 2.16 -7.35 -9.54
CA ASP A 73 1.09 -6.69 -10.31
C ASP A 73 0.35 -7.67 -11.23
N ASN A 74 1.07 -8.54 -11.92
CA ASN A 74 0.46 -9.53 -12.79
C ASN A 74 -0.33 -10.59 -12.00
N GLU A 75 0.21 -11.09 -10.88
CA GLU A 75 -0.45 -12.10 -10.05
C GLU A 75 -1.73 -11.58 -9.40
N LEU A 76 -1.75 -10.31 -8.99
CA LEU A 76 -2.90 -9.69 -8.31
C LEU A 76 -3.83 -8.93 -9.26
N GLY A 77 -3.46 -8.79 -10.53
CA GLY A 77 -4.16 -7.96 -11.49
C GLY A 77 -4.19 -6.48 -11.07
N THR A 78 -3.09 -5.99 -10.48
CA THR A 78 -2.91 -4.59 -10.08
C THR A 78 -1.97 -3.85 -11.04
N SER A 79 -1.88 -2.54 -10.85
CA SER A 79 -0.88 -1.70 -11.48
C SER A 79 -0.40 -0.69 -10.45
N LEU A 80 0.61 -1.05 -9.67
CA LEU A 80 1.27 -0.13 -8.76
C LEU A 80 2.05 0.91 -9.58
N ASN A 81 1.50 2.11 -9.68
CA ASN A 81 2.17 3.22 -10.36
C ASN A 81 3.24 3.84 -9.44
N LEU A 82 4.41 3.24 -9.41
CA LEU A 82 5.53 3.68 -8.58
C LEU A 82 6.42 4.65 -9.36
N THR A 83 6.09 5.94 -9.30
CA THR A 83 6.77 6.97 -10.09
C THR A 83 8.01 7.56 -9.42
N SER A 84 8.39 7.09 -8.23
CA SER A 84 9.46 7.67 -7.42
C SER A 84 10.65 6.73 -7.25
N GLU A 85 11.87 7.27 -7.36
CA GLU A 85 13.11 6.51 -7.14
C GLU A 85 13.18 5.92 -5.72
N ALA A 86 12.58 6.60 -4.72
CA ALA A 86 12.56 6.15 -3.33
C ALA A 86 11.82 4.82 -3.10
N VAL A 87 10.92 4.43 -4.01
CA VAL A 87 10.18 3.15 -3.96
C VAL A 87 10.68 2.14 -4.99
N GLU A 88 11.64 2.55 -5.82
CA GLU A 88 12.27 1.74 -6.87
C GLU A 88 13.70 1.28 -6.52
N ASP A 89 14.47 2.05 -5.75
CA ASP A 89 15.84 1.70 -5.34
C ASP A 89 15.93 1.34 -3.85
N ALA A 90 16.25 0.08 -3.55
CA ALA A 90 16.37 -0.42 -2.18
C ALA A 90 17.67 -0.04 -1.46
N ARG A 91 18.54 0.77 -2.09
CA ARG A 91 19.76 1.27 -1.46
C ARG A 91 19.54 2.45 -0.51
N TYR A 92 18.40 3.14 -0.63
CA TYR A 92 18.12 4.28 0.23
C TYR A 92 17.84 3.87 1.68
N THR A 93 18.40 4.64 2.59
CA THR A 93 18.08 4.63 4.02
C THR A 93 16.68 5.18 4.26
N SER A 94 16.12 4.90 5.44
CA SER A 94 14.84 5.44 5.87
C SER A 94 14.78 6.96 5.78
N GLN A 95 15.83 7.65 6.24
CA GLN A 95 15.89 9.11 6.18
C GLN A 95 15.96 9.62 4.73
N GLU A 96 16.67 8.93 3.84
CA GLU A 96 16.71 9.29 2.42
C GLU A 96 15.34 9.09 1.76
N ILE A 97 14.64 7.98 2.03
CA ILE A 97 13.29 7.74 1.52
C ILE A 97 12.33 8.84 1.99
N ILE A 98 12.39 9.21 3.27
CA ILE A 98 11.57 10.30 3.83
C ILE A 98 11.90 11.62 3.14
N GLN A 99 13.18 11.97 3.02
CA GLN A 99 13.61 13.23 2.42
C GLN A 99 13.23 13.33 0.94
N ILE A 100 13.39 12.25 0.16
CA ILE A 100 12.94 12.20 -1.23
C ILE A 100 11.42 12.39 -1.28
N GLY A 101 10.67 11.74 -0.39
CA GLY A 101 9.21 11.89 -0.35
C GLY A 101 8.71 13.28 0.01
N LEU A 102 9.39 13.97 0.91
CA LEU A 102 9.11 15.38 1.21
C LEU A 102 9.43 16.27 0.00
N ASN A 103 10.53 16.00 -0.70
CA ASN A 103 10.95 16.77 -1.88
C ASN A 103 10.02 16.56 -3.09
N GLU A 104 9.54 15.33 -3.28
CA GLU A 104 8.61 14.96 -4.36
C GLU A 104 7.15 15.23 -4.01
N GLY A 105 6.86 15.57 -2.75
CA GLY A 105 5.54 15.97 -2.27
C GLY A 105 4.55 14.82 -2.03
N PHE A 106 5.02 13.57 -2.01
CA PHE A 106 4.18 12.43 -1.60
C PHE A 106 4.19 12.20 -0.09
N PHE A 107 5.17 12.76 0.63
CA PHE A 107 5.13 12.94 2.08
C PHE A 107 4.91 14.40 2.47
N GLN A 108 4.37 14.58 3.66
CA GLN A 108 4.23 15.84 4.39
C GLN A 108 5.01 15.76 5.71
N ASN A 109 5.19 16.91 6.37
CA ASN A 109 5.96 16.97 7.63
C ASN A 109 5.39 16.05 8.74
N HIS A 110 4.08 15.80 8.74
CA HIS A 110 3.50 14.88 9.72
C HIS A 110 3.77 13.41 9.38
N ASP A 111 4.06 13.05 8.12
CA ASP A 111 4.49 11.69 7.76
C ASP A 111 5.85 11.37 8.37
N GLU A 112 6.81 12.28 8.28
CA GLU A 112 8.11 12.14 8.94
C GLU A 112 7.95 11.93 10.45
N TYR A 113 7.09 12.71 11.10
CA TYR A 113 6.77 12.56 12.52
C TYR A 113 6.16 11.19 12.84
N LEU A 114 5.17 10.75 12.06
CA LEU A 114 4.50 9.47 12.26
C LEU A 114 5.46 8.29 12.05
N ILE A 115 6.27 8.32 10.99
CA ILE A 115 7.27 7.28 10.70
C ILE A 115 8.32 7.23 11.82
N THR A 116 8.86 8.38 12.23
CA THR A 116 9.91 8.45 13.26
C THR A 116 9.40 7.97 14.62
N ASN A 117 8.18 8.33 15.00
CA ASN A 117 7.60 7.84 16.26
C ASN A 117 7.29 6.36 16.22
N LEU A 118 6.76 5.87 15.10
CA LEU A 118 6.48 4.45 14.95
C LEU A 118 7.78 3.63 14.97
N GLU A 119 8.85 4.14 14.35
CA GLU A 119 10.19 3.58 14.47
C GLU A 119 10.62 3.50 15.94
N ASN A 120 10.55 4.62 16.67
CA ASN A 120 10.92 4.66 18.07
C ASN A 120 10.07 3.71 18.92
N ASP A 121 8.77 3.61 18.65
CA ASP A 121 7.88 2.70 19.36
C ASP A 121 8.26 1.25 19.10
N PHE A 122 8.53 0.84 17.86
CA PHE A 122 8.97 -0.53 17.55
C PHE A 122 10.36 -0.87 18.09
N GLN A 123 11.23 0.12 18.35
CA GLN A 123 12.50 -0.12 19.04
C GLN A 123 12.34 -0.39 20.53
N ASN A 124 11.27 0.13 21.16
CA ASN A 124 11.15 0.21 22.61
C ASN A 124 9.94 -0.54 23.18
N LEU A 125 8.95 -0.86 22.34
CA LEU A 125 7.65 -1.42 22.69
C LEU A 125 7.35 -2.62 21.76
N ASP A 126 6.32 -3.40 22.10
CA ASP A 126 5.82 -4.42 21.19
C ASP A 126 5.05 -3.81 20.00
N PHE A 127 4.91 -4.61 18.94
CA PHE A 127 4.26 -4.22 17.69
C PHE A 127 2.84 -3.67 17.90
N GLU A 128 2.03 -4.33 18.73
CA GLU A 128 0.64 -3.91 18.96
C GLU A 128 0.56 -2.58 19.71
N THR A 129 1.46 -2.35 20.66
CA THR A 129 1.58 -1.07 21.36
C THR A 129 2.01 0.05 20.41
N GLY A 130 3.01 -0.20 19.54
CA GLY A 130 3.46 0.78 18.55
C GLY A 130 2.38 1.13 17.53
N ILE A 131 1.63 0.13 17.02
CA ILE A 131 0.48 0.36 16.15
C ILE A 131 -0.59 1.20 16.87
N SER A 132 -0.93 0.88 18.12
CA SER A 132 -1.92 1.64 18.89
C SER A 132 -1.52 3.11 19.09
N ASN A 133 -0.24 3.39 19.34
CA ASN A 133 0.27 4.74 19.45
C ASN A 133 0.21 5.49 18.12
N TYR A 134 0.60 4.83 17.03
CA TYR A 134 0.47 5.38 15.68
C TYR A 134 -0.97 5.75 15.34
N GLU A 135 -1.93 4.86 15.59
CA GLU A 135 -3.36 5.14 15.35
C GLU A 135 -3.82 6.38 16.11
N ARG A 136 -3.44 6.47 17.39
CA ARG A 136 -3.76 7.62 18.24
C ARG A 136 -3.16 8.91 17.67
N ASN A 137 -1.90 8.88 17.26
CA ASN A 137 -1.23 10.03 16.66
C ASN A 137 -1.90 10.47 15.36
N VAL A 138 -2.31 9.54 14.48
CA VAL A 138 -3.05 9.85 13.26
C VAL A 138 -4.41 10.49 13.58
N LEU A 139 -5.15 9.96 14.55
CA LEU A 139 -6.43 10.52 14.95
C LEU A 139 -6.30 11.94 15.53
N TYR A 140 -5.19 12.24 16.21
CA TYR A 140 -4.90 13.60 16.71
C TYR A 140 -4.64 14.62 15.60
N LEU A 141 -4.24 14.19 14.40
CA LEU A 141 -4.00 15.10 13.28
C LEU A 141 -5.30 15.65 12.65
N ASN A 142 -6.46 15.05 12.94
CA ASN A 142 -7.77 15.47 12.43
C ASN A 142 -7.78 15.71 10.90
N LEU A 143 -7.21 14.75 10.17
CA LEU A 143 -7.02 14.80 8.72
C LEU A 143 -8.35 14.73 7.98
N ASP A 144 -8.38 14.98 6.67
CA ASP A 144 -9.55 14.69 5.82
C ASP A 144 -9.69 13.17 5.56
N ASN A 145 -10.81 12.72 4.96
CA ASN A 145 -11.08 11.29 4.78
C ASN A 145 -10.09 10.61 3.84
N THR A 146 -9.73 11.29 2.75
CA THR A 146 -8.80 10.77 1.75
C THR A 146 -7.41 10.60 2.35
N THR A 147 -6.94 11.58 3.12
CA THR A 147 -5.64 11.52 3.79
C THR A 147 -5.64 10.49 4.93
N PHE A 148 -6.72 10.42 5.72
CA PHE A 148 -6.87 9.40 6.77
C PHE A 148 -6.82 7.97 6.21
N GLU A 149 -7.47 7.73 5.07
CA GLU A 149 -7.50 6.40 4.45
C GLU A 149 -6.10 5.90 4.10
N LYS A 150 -5.16 6.81 3.75
CA LYS A 150 -3.76 6.42 3.51
C LYS A 150 -3.13 5.78 4.74
N TYR A 151 -3.35 6.38 5.91
CA TYR A 151 -2.84 5.87 7.17
C TYR A 151 -3.55 4.59 7.60
N ASN A 152 -4.85 4.48 7.37
CA ASN A 152 -5.60 3.26 7.61
C ASN A 152 -5.06 2.09 6.76
N VAL A 153 -4.81 2.32 5.47
CA VAL A 153 -4.19 1.34 4.57
C VAL A 153 -2.78 0.98 5.05
N TRP A 154 -1.97 1.96 5.44
CA TRP A 154 -0.62 1.68 5.92
C TRP A 154 -0.61 0.84 7.20
N ALA A 155 -1.51 1.11 8.16
CA ALA A 155 -1.67 0.27 9.35
C ALA A 155 -2.02 -1.18 9.00
N ASN A 156 -2.92 -1.39 8.03
CA ASN A 156 -3.24 -2.73 7.53
C ASN A 156 -2.02 -3.42 6.89
N VAL A 157 -1.27 -2.70 6.05
CA VAL A 157 -0.03 -3.21 5.43
C VAL A 157 0.95 -3.68 6.51
N LEU A 158 1.18 -2.87 7.54
CA LEU A 158 2.08 -3.23 8.64
C LEU A 158 1.60 -4.48 9.39
N LYS A 159 0.29 -4.60 9.66
CA LYS A 159 -0.28 -5.80 10.30
C LYS A 159 -0.13 -7.04 9.43
N ILE A 160 -0.31 -6.93 8.11
CA ILE A 160 -0.08 -8.03 7.17
C ILE A 160 1.39 -8.48 7.21
N ILE A 161 2.32 -7.54 7.08
CA ILE A 161 3.78 -7.83 7.14
C ILE A 161 4.12 -8.54 8.45
N ASN A 162 3.64 -8.04 9.60
CA ASN A 162 3.90 -8.63 10.90
C ASN A 162 3.30 -10.03 11.07
N SER A 163 2.15 -10.31 10.43
CA SER A 163 1.54 -11.64 10.48
C SER A 163 2.27 -12.68 9.65
N GLU A 164 2.89 -12.26 8.54
CA GLU A 164 3.71 -13.13 7.69
C GLU A 164 5.08 -13.38 8.33
N ASP A 165 5.70 -12.34 8.89
CA ASP A 165 6.96 -12.47 9.63
C ASP A 165 7.07 -11.43 10.76
N SER A 166 6.74 -11.87 11.99
CA SER A 166 6.84 -11.04 13.19
C SER A 166 8.27 -10.66 13.57
N SER A 167 9.29 -11.32 13.00
CA SER A 167 10.69 -11.00 13.29
C SER A 167 11.11 -9.65 12.68
N ILE A 168 10.41 -9.20 11.64
CA ILE A 168 10.64 -7.91 10.96
C ILE A 168 10.55 -6.74 11.95
N PHE A 169 9.52 -6.74 12.82
CA PHE A 169 9.26 -5.66 13.78
C PHE A 169 9.61 -6.03 15.23
N GLY A 170 10.28 -7.16 15.47
CA GLY A 170 10.65 -7.59 16.82
C GLY A 170 11.84 -6.82 17.38
N ALA A 171 11.99 -6.78 18.71
CA ALA A 171 13.11 -6.14 19.40
C ALA A 171 14.51 -6.71 19.06
N LYS A 172 14.56 -7.88 18.39
CA LYS A 172 15.79 -8.50 17.86
C LYS A 172 16.04 -8.18 16.39
N SER A 173 15.13 -7.47 15.74
CA SER A 173 15.29 -7.01 14.36
C SER A 173 16.55 -6.13 14.28
N GLN A 174 17.37 -6.36 13.25
CA GLN A 174 18.54 -5.53 13.05
C GLN A 174 18.08 -4.09 12.81
N LYS A 175 18.54 -3.16 13.65
CA LYS A 175 18.02 -1.78 13.72
C LYS A 175 17.89 -1.03 12.39
N GLY A 176 18.63 -1.40 11.35
CA GLY A 176 18.54 -0.77 10.02
C GLY A 176 17.59 -1.43 9.02
N CYS A 177 17.14 -2.67 9.22
CA CYS A 177 16.24 -3.33 8.26
C CYS A 177 14.78 -2.90 8.46
N PHE A 178 14.32 -2.86 9.70
CA PHE A 178 12.91 -2.55 9.97
C PHE A 178 12.57 -1.08 9.66
N THR A 179 13.50 -0.14 9.89
CA THR A 179 13.31 1.28 9.59
C THR A 179 13.12 1.48 8.09
N SER A 180 13.89 0.76 7.26
CA SER A 180 13.75 0.83 5.81
C SER A 180 12.40 0.28 5.37
N ILE A 181 11.87 -0.76 6.04
CA ILE A 181 10.52 -1.28 5.77
C ILE A 181 9.43 -0.27 6.13
N LEU A 182 9.55 0.44 7.25
CA LEU A 182 8.58 1.46 7.62
C LEU A 182 8.53 2.59 6.59
N ALA A 183 9.69 3.18 6.28
CA ALA A 183 9.77 4.27 5.31
C ALA A 183 9.35 3.80 3.91
N TYR A 184 9.80 2.63 3.46
CA TYR A 184 9.49 2.08 2.15
C TYR A 184 8.00 1.73 2.00
N SER A 185 7.40 1.03 2.98
CA SER A 185 5.98 0.71 2.93
C SER A 185 5.12 1.97 3.00
N GLY A 186 5.48 2.94 3.85
CA GLY A 186 4.83 4.24 3.91
C GLY A 186 4.91 5.00 2.58
N ALA A 187 6.08 5.03 1.96
CA ALA A 187 6.29 5.66 0.64
C ALA A 187 5.51 4.94 -0.45
N THR A 188 5.50 3.61 -0.43
CA THR A 188 4.75 2.80 -1.39
C THR A 188 3.25 3.00 -1.23
N VAL A 189 2.73 3.19 -0.01
CA VAL A 189 1.33 3.60 0.20
C VAL A 189 1.09 5.03 -0.30
N ALA A 190 1.96 5.97 0.04
CA ALA A 190 1.84 7.37 -0.34
C ALA A 190 1.79 7.57 -1.87
N VAL A 191 2.65 6.86 -2.61
CA VAL A 191 2.73 6.88 -4.07
C VAL A 191 1.70 5.93 -4.70
N GLY A 192 1.52 4.74 -4.11
CA GLY A 192 0.78 3.62 -4.68
C GLY A 192 -0.73 3.64 -4.45
N LEU A 193 -1.29 4.57 -3.67
CA LEU A 193 -2.76 4.70 -3.57
C LEU A 193 -3.43 5.24 -4.85
N ALA A 194 -2.65 5.63 -5.86
CA ALA A 194 -3.13 5.78 -7.23
C ALA A 194 -3.30 4.43 -7.96
N CYS A 195 -3.06 3.30 -7.30
CA CYS A 195 -3.26 1.97 -7.84
C CYS A 195 -4.71 1.80 -8.28
N THR A 196 -4.89 1.36 -9.53
CA THR A 196 -6.20 0.96 -10.04
C THR A 196 -6.49 -0.45 -9.52
N PRO A 197 -7.40 -0.62 -8.55
CA PRO A 197 -7.69 -1.95 -8.04
C PRO A 197 -8.25 -2.83 -9.14
N ASN A 198 -8.00 -4.13 -9.04
CA ASN A 198 -8.70 -5.09 -9.87
C ASN A 198 -10.20 -4.95 -9.55
N PRO A 199 -11.09 -4.77 -10.54
CA PRO A 199 -12.53 -4.62 -10.30
C PRO A 199 -13.15 -5.81 -9.55
N THR A 200 -12.47 -6.96 -9.54
CA THR A 200 -12.89 -8.15 -8.79
C THR A 200 -12.31 -8.26 -7.38
N THR A 201 -11.29 -7.46 -7.05
CA THR A 201 -10.58 -7.53 -5.76
C THR A 201 -10.13 -6.13 -5.30
N PRO A 202 -11.02 -5.32 -4.68
CA PRO A 202 -10.68 -3.98 -4.20
C PRO A 202 -9.50 -3.95 -3.22
N ALA A 203 -9.26 -5.06 -2.52
CA ALA A 203 -8.17 -5.28 -1.58
C ALA A 203 -6.80 -5.58 -2.24
N SER A 204 -6.73 -5.67 -3.58
CA SER A 204 -5.52 -6.11 -4.27
C SER A 204 -4.36 -5.12 -4.15
N CYS A 205 -4.62 -3.82 -4.09
CA CYS A 205 -3.56 -2.80 -3.99
C CYS A 205 -2.83 -2.84 -2.63
N PRO A 206 -3.50 -2.78 -1.47
CA PRO A 206 -2.82 -2.93 -0.18
C PRO A 206 -2.08 -4.27 -0.03
N LEU A 207 -2.62 -5.34 -0.61
CA LEU A 207 -1.97 -6.64 -0.66
C LEU A 207 -0.68 -6.59 -1.48
N ALA A 208 -0.72 -6.01 -2.68
CA ALA A 208 0.43 -5.82 -3.55
C ALA A 208 1.53 -5.01 -2.85
N ILE A 209 1.15 -3.96 -2.13
CA ILE A 209 2.07 -3.13 -1.33
C ILE A 209 2.72 -3.96 -0.22
N SER A 210 1.93 -4.76 0.50
CA SER A 210 2.44 -5.62 1.58
C SER A 210 3.46 -6.64 1.07
N LEU A 211 3.14 -7.31 -0.05
CA LEU A 211 4.03 -8.27 -0.70
C LEU A 211 5.31 -7.62 -1.23
N LYS A 212 5.20 -6.42 -1.78
CA LYS A 212 6.36 -5.66 -2.25
C LYS A 212 7.25 -5.25 -1.07
N ALA A 213 6.67 -4.84 0.06
CA ALA A 213 7.44 -4.55 1.27
C ALA A 213 8.13 -5.80 1.84
N LEU A 214 7.46 -6.96 1.86
CA LEU A 214 8.08 -8.24 2.25
C LEU A 214 9.22 -8.64 1.30
N ALA A 215 9.01 -8.49 -0.01
CA ALA A 215 10.06 -8.76 -0.99
C ALA A 215 11.25 -7.80 -0.83
N TYR A 216 10.98 -6.53 -0.51
CA TYR A 216 12.00 -5.54 -0.18
C TYR A 216 12.80 -5.95 1.05
N TYR A 217 12.14 -6.41 2.13
CA TYR A 217 12.80 -6.92 3.33
C TYR A 217 13.80 -8.03 2.98
N ASN A 218 13.35 -9.01 2.19
CA ASN A 218 14.19 -10.13 1.77
C ASN A 218 15.36 -9.70 0.87
N MET A 219 15.21 -8.62 0.09
CA MET A 219 16.31 -8.06 -0.68
C MET A 219 17.36 -7.41 0.22
N ILE A 220 16.96 -6.58 1.20
CA ILE A 220 17.90 -5.87 2.07
C ILE A 220 18.57 -6.77 3.11
N ASP A 221 17.91 -7.84 3.55
CA ASP A 221 18.49 -8.83 4.47
C ASP A 221 19.65 -9.59 3.78
N ALA A 222 19.48 -9.93 2.50
CA ALA A 222 20.52 -10.59 1.70
C ALA A 222 21.77 -9.73 1.41
N PHE A 223 21.76 -8.42 1.68
CA PHE A 223 22.92 -7.54 1.51
C PHE A 223 23.81 -7.43 2.76
N LYS A 224 23.49 -8.17 3.83
CA LYS A 224 24.20 -8.08 5.11
C LYS A 224 25.07 -9.29 5.48
N ASP A 225 25.22 -10.23 4.55
CA ASP A 225 26.24 -11.30 4.58
C ASP A 225 27.45 -10.94 3.69
#